data_AF-A0A7C1N4M1-F1
#
_entry.id   AF-A0A7C1N4M1-F1
#
_cell.length_a   1.000
_cell.length_b   1.000
_cell.length_c   1.000
_cell.angle_alpha   90.00
_cell.angle_beta   90.00
_cell.angle_gamma   90.00
#
_symmetry.space_group_name_H-M   'P 1'
#
loop_
_entity.id
_entity.type
_entity.pdbx_description
1 polymer ?
#
loop_
_entity_poly.entity_id
_entity_poly.type
_entity_poly.pdbx_seq_one_letter_code
_entity_poly.pdbx_strand_id
1 'polypeptide(L)'
;MIGGLVSPTDRGTPQGGPLSPLLSNIVLDQLDKELEKRKLRFVRYADDCVIYFRSKRAAERVMQRVSRYITRKLRLNVNLDKSTGSHPWWRPYL
;
A
#
# COMPACT_ATOMS: atom_id res chain seq x y z
N MET A 1 23.58 -7.47 3.23
CA MET A 1 25.03 -7.76 3.15
C MET A 1 25.19 -9.25 3.01
N ILE A 2 25.68 -9.72 1.85
CA ILE A 2 26.18 -11.09 1.70
C ILE A 2 27.63 -10.92 1.27
N GLY A 3 28.58 -11.25 2.15
CA GLY A 3 30.00 -11.36 1.79
C GLY A 3 30.79 -10.07 1.51
N GLY A 4 30.42 -8.90 2.04
CA GLY A 4 31.27 -7.70 1.97
C GLY A 4 31.37 -6.99 0.61
N LEU A 5 30.66 -7.47 -0.41
CA LEU A 5 30.52 -6.79 -1.70
C LEU A 5 29.29 -5.87 -1.68
N VAL A 6 29.52 -4.57 -1.88
CA VAL A 6 28.45 -3.58 -2.11
C VAL A 6 27.99 -3.72 -3.56
N SER A 7 26.95 -4.51 -3.78
CA SER A 7 26.27 -4.54 -5.07
C SER A 7 25.39 -3.29 -5.19
N PRO A 8 25.42 -2.56 -6.32
CA PRO A 8 24.45 -1.49 -6.55
C PRO A 8 23.03 -2.05 -6.44
N THR A 9 22.18 -1.36 -5.68
CA THR A 9 20.77 -1.70 -5.53
C THR A 9 19.98 -0.86 -6.51
N ASP A 10 19.61 -1.43 -7.66
CA ASP A 10 18.91 -0.70 -8.73
C ASP A 10 17.50 -0.25 -8.33
N ARG A 11 16.85 -0.95 -7.38
CA ARG A 11 15.51 -0.64 -6.86
C ARG A 11 15.36 -1.05 -5.40
N GLY A 12 14.70 -0.19 -4.61
CA GLY A 12 14.39 -0.43 -3.21
C GLY A 12 15.29 0.33 -2.25
N THR A 13 14.89 0.40 -0.99
CA THR A 13 15.69 0.99 0.10
C THR A 13 16.25 -0.13 0.99
N PRO A 14 17.44 0.04 1.59
CA PRO A 14 17.97 -0.93 2.55
C PRO A 14 16.96 -1.21 3.67
N GLN A 15 16.61 -2.48 3.88
CA GLN A 15 15.79 -2.89 5.02
C GLN A 15 16.60 -2.67 6.31
N GLY A 16 16.04 -1.93 7.27
CA GLY A 16 16.72 -1.59 8.53
C GLY A 16 17.47 -0.24 8.51
N GLY A 17 17.47 0.49 7.39
CA GLY A 17 17.94 1.87 7.38
C GLY A 17 16.98 2.78 8.15
N PRO A 18 17.45 3.68 9.03
CA PRO A 18 16.57 4.55 9.82
C PRO A 18 15.71 5.49 8.97
N LEU A 19 16.13 5.77 7.72
CA LEU A 19 15.39 6.62 6.77
C LEU A 19 14.37 5.86 5.92
N SER A 20 14.46 4.53 5.84
CA SER A 20 13.61 3.72 4.97
C SER A 20 12.10 3.87 5.29
N PRO A 21 11.66 3.96 6.57
CA PRO A 21 10.25 4.21 6.89
C PRO A 21 9.74 5.56 6.37
N LEU A 22 10.57 6.60 6.42
CA LEU A 22 10.21 7.94 5.93
C LEU A 22 10.08 7.95 4.41
N LEU A 23 11.06 7.37 3.71
CA LEU A 23 11.05 7.28 2.25
C LEU A 23 9.84 6.50 1.73
N SER A 24 9.46 5.41 2.41
CA SER A 24 8.23 4.67 2.10
C SER A 24 6.99 5.56 2.21
N ASN A 25 6.86 6.33 3.30
CA ASN A 25 5.73 7.23 3.50
C ASN A 25 5.68 8.38 2.47
N ILE A 26 6.82 8.90 2.02
CA ILE A 26 6.87 9.94 0.97
C ILE A 26 6.32 9.39 -0.36
N VAL A 27 6.66 8.15 -0.72
CA VAL A 27 6.12 7.51 -1.93
C VAL A 27 4.62 7.26 -1.79
N LEU A 28 4.18 6.82 -0.61
CA LEU A 28 2.78 6.48 -0.33
C LEU A 28 1.88 7.70 -0.07
N ASP A 29 2.43 8.89 0.18
CA ASP A 29 1.66 10.15 0.27
C ASP A 29 0.86 10.43 -1.03
N GLN A 30 1.37 10.02 -2.19
CA GLN A 30 0.63 10.11 -3.45
C GLN A 30 -0.61 9.21 -3.48
N LEU A 31 -0.53 8.04 -2.83
CA LEU A 31 -1.68 7.15 -2.66
C LEU A 31 -2.73 7.81 -1.76
N ASP A 32 -2.32 8.38 -0.63
CA ASP A 32 -3.23 9.04 0.32
C ASP A 32 -3.99 10.18 -0.35
N LYS A 33 -3.28 11.06 -1.06
CA LYS A 33 -3.88 12.16 -1.82
C LYS A 33 -4.91 11.68 -2.84
N GLU A 34 -4.66 10.56 -3.51
CA GLU A 34 -5.62 9.98 -4.46
C GLU A 34 -6.85 9.39 -3.75
N LEU A 35 -6.68 8.78 -2.57
CA LEU A 35 -7.79 8.26 -1.76
C LEU A 35 -8.65 9.40 -1.17
N GLU A 36 -8.02 10.47 -0.68
CA GLU A 36 -8.66 11.69 -0.19
C GLU A 36 -9.42 12.42 -1.28
N LYS A 37 -8.82 12.59 -2.46
CA LYS A 37 -9.47 13.18 -3.65
C LYS A 37 -10.75 12.43 -4.02
N ARG A 38 -10.79 11.12 -3.78
CA ARG A 38 -11.95 10.25 -4.03
C ARG A 38 -12.94 10.22 -2.85
N LYS A 39 -12.66 10.94 -1.77
CA LYS A 39 -13.46 10.99 -0.53
C LYS A 39 -13.68 9.61 0.09
N LEU A 40 -12.65 8.76 0.02
CA LEU A 40 -12.68 7.43 0.63
C LEU A 40 -12.30 7.53 2.11
N ARG A 41 -12.91 6.68 2.94
CA ARG A 41 -12.50 6.53 4.34
C ARG A 41 -11.46 5.43 4.42
N PHE A 42 -10.26 5.73 4.88
CA PHE A 42 -9.17 4.77 4.96
C PHE A 42 -8.27 5.06 6.17
N VAL A 43 -7.52 4.05 6.57
CA VAL A 43 -6.42 4.15 7.53
C VAL A 43 -5.22 3.46 6.89
N ARG A 44 -4.06 4.11 6.94
CA ARG A 44 -2.80 3.54 6.45
C ARG A 44 -1.76 3.59 7.56
N TYR A 45 -1.07 2.47 7.76
CA TYR A 45 0.07 2.36 8.66
C TYR A 45 1.22 1.69 7.91
N ALA A 46 2.29 2.45 7.65
CA ALA A 46 3.37 2.04 6.76
C ALA A 46 2.83 1.57 5.39
N ASP A 47 3.05 0.32 5.01
CA ASP A 47 2.58 -0.33 3.79
C ASP A 47 1.17 -0.93 3.90
N ASP A 48 0.66 -1.13 5.11
CA ASP A 48 -0.68 -1.65 5.34
C ASP A 48 -1.74 -0.55 5.20
N CYS A 49 -2.64 -0.69 4.24
CA CYS A 49 -3.73 0.25 3.97
C CYS A 49 -5.09 -0.47 4.01
N VAL A 50 -6.00 0.05 4.83
CA VAL A 50 -7.39 -0.44 4.97
C VAL A 50 -8.35 0.63 4.50
N ILE A 51 -9.25 0.30 3.57
CA ILE A 51 -10.27 1.22 3.04
C ILE A 51 -11.66 0.67 3.39
N TYR A 52 -12.51 1.54 3.96
CA TYR A 52 -13.83 1.15 4.47
C TYR A 52 -14.94 1.46 3.46
N PHE A 53 -15.85 0.50 3.28
CA PHE A 53 -16.98 0.60 2.37
C PHE A 53 -18.28 0.12 3.02
N ARG A 54 -19.41 0.68 2.58
CA ARG A 54 -20.75 0.24 3.00
C ARG A 54 -21.25 -0.98 2.23
N SER A 55 -20.67 -1.29 1.07
CA SER A 55 -21.09 -2.43 0.25
C SER A 55 -19.91 -3.13 -0.42
N LYS A 56 -20.00 -4.45 -0.55
CA LYS A 56 -18.99 -5.29 -1.22
C LYS A 56 -18.76 -4.84 -2.66
N ARG A 57 -19.81 -4.54 -3.40
CA ARG A 57 -19.73 -4.04 -4.79
C ARG A 57 -18.96 -2.72 -4.90
N ALA A 58 -19.14 -1.80 -3.94
CA ALA A 58 -18.37 -0.56 -3.92
C ALA A 58 -16.89 -0.82 -3.63
N ALA A 59 -16.60 -1.74 -2.70
CA ALA A 59 -15.25 -2.16 -2.36
C ALA A 59 -14.52 -2.76 -3.57
N GLU A 60 -15.13 -3.71 -4.27
CA GLU A 60 -14.55 -4.36 -5.46
C GLU A 60 -14.25 -3.35 -6.58
N ARG A 61 -15.19 -2.44 -6.84
CA ARG A 61 -15.02 -1.38 -7.85
C ARG A 61 -13.85 -0.46 -7.52
N VAL A 62 -13.72 -0.08 -6.24
CA VAL A 62 -12.65 0.82 -5.81
C VAL A 62 -11.31 0.10 -5.76
N MET A 63 -11.28 -1.15 -5.29
CA MET A 63 -10.10 -2.00 -5.28
C MET A 63 -9.46 -2.07 -6.66
N GLN A 64 -10.23 -2.40 -7.71
CA GLN A 64 -9.72 -2.44 -9.08
C GLN A 64 -9.09 -1.12 -9.54
N ARG A 65 -9.68 0.01 -9.15
CA ARG A 65 -9.20 1.35 -9.54
C ARG A 65 -7.97 1.77 -8.75
N VAL A 66 -7.89 1.44 -7.46
CA VAL A 66 -6.75 1.75 -6.60
C VAL A 66 -5.56 0.88 -6.98
N SER A 67 -5.76 -0.43 -7.20
CA SER A 67 -4.68 -1.32 -7.66
C SER A 67 -4.09 -0.83 -8.98
N ARG A 68 -4.94 -0.41 -9.93
CA ARG A 68 -4.47 0.17 -11.20
C ARG A 68 -3.65 1.44 -11.00
N TYR A 69 -4.03 2.29 -10.04
CA TYR A 69 -3.27 3.50 -9.73
C TYR A 69 -1.90 3.14 -9.16
N ILE A 70 -1.85 2.22 -8.18
CA ILE A 70 -0.61 1.75 -7.55
C ILE A 70 0.35 1.17 -8.61
N THR A 71 -0.13 0.28 -9.47
CA THR A 71 0.73 -0.36 -10.48
C THR A 71 1.17 0.58 -11.59
N ARG A 72 0.32 1.51 -12.05
CA ARG A 72 0.65 2.38 -13.20
C ARG A 72 1.34 3.69 -12.82
N LYS A 73 0.96 4.30 -11.71
CA LYS A 73 1.49 5.61 -11.26
C LYS A 73 2.65 5.43 -10.29
N LEU A 74 2.48 4.58 -9.27
CA LEU A 74 3.51 4.35 -8.27
C LEU A 74 4.52 3.28 -8.69
N ARG A 75 4.21 2.50 -9.74
CA ARG A 75 5.04 1.38 -10.23
C ARG A 75 5.33 0.33 -9.15
N LEU A 76 4.40 0.18 -8.21
CA LEU A 76 4.46 -0.80 -7.13
C LEU A 76 3.59 -2.03 -7.46
N ASN A 77 3.97 -3.19 -6.94
CA ASN A 77 3.19 -4.41 -7.05
C ASN A 77 2.13 -4.48 -5.95
N VAL A 78 0.93 -4.91 -6.30
CA VAL A 78 -0.15 -5.15 -5.33
C VAL A 78 -0.27 -6.64 -5.10
N ASN A 79 -0.23 -7.07 -3.83
CA ASN A 79 -0.48 -8.46 -3.47
C ASN A 79 -2.00 -8.70 -3.43
N LEU A 80 -2.56 -9.19 -4.55
CA LEU A 80 -3.99 -9.41 -4.69
C LEU A 80 -4.53 -10.54 -3.81
N ASP A 81 -3.71 -11.55 -3.52
CA ASP A 81 -4.11 -12.71 -2.69
C ASP A 81 -4.36 -12.29 -1.23
N LYS A 82 -3.60 -11.31 -0.74
CA LYS A 82 -3.81 -10.70 0.58
C LYS A 82 -4.89 -9.60 0.58
N SER A 83 -5.23 -9.05 -0.59
CA SER A 83 -6.13 -7.91 -0.74
C SER A 83 -7.61 -8.34 -0.82
N THR A 84 -8.14 -8.90 0.26
CA THR A 84 -9.54 -9.37 0.34
C THR A 84 -10.46 -8.36 1.03
N GLY A 85 -11.69 -8.23 0.55
CA GLY A 85 -12.76 -7.56 1.30
C GLY A 85 -13.25 -8.49 2.41
N SER A 86 -13.20 -8.04 3.66
CA SER A 86 -13.72 -8.81 4.80
C SER A 86 -14.49 -7.89 5.74
N HIS A 87 -15.35 -8.50 6.57
CA HIS A 87 -15.97 -7.78 7.67
C HIS A 87 -14.87 -7.41 8.70
N PRO A 88 -14.88 -6.20 9.30
CA PRO A 88 -13.79 -5.74 10.18
C PRO A 88 -13.47 -6.71 11.31
N TRP A 89 -14.50 -7.23 11.97
CA TRP A 89 -14.42 -8.15 13.11
C TRP A 89 -13.97 -9.58 12.76
N TRP A 90 -13.73 -9.88 11.48
CA TRP A 90 -13.18 -11.16 11.03
C TRP A 90 -11.69 -11.07 10.69
N ARG A 91 -11.07 -9.89 10.84
CA ARG A 91 -9.62 -9.74 10.73
C ARG A 91 -9.01 -9.77 12.13
N PRO A 92 -8.15 -10.74 12.45
CA PRO A 92 -7.58 -10.91 13.79
C PRO A 92 -6.56 -9.82 14.19
N TYR A 93 -6.39 -8.77 13.38
CA TYR A 93 -5.38 -7.72 13.56
C TYR A 93 -5.96 -6.29 13.45
N LEU A 94 -7.30 -6.16 13.36
CA LEU A 94 -8.03 -4.89 13.50
C LEU A 94 -8.74 -4.87 14.85
#